data_AF-A0A7V6HHM7-F1
#
_entry.id   AF-A0A7V6HHM7-F1
#
_cell.length_a   1.000
_cell.length_b   1.000
_cell.length_c   1.000
_cell.angle_alpha   90.00
_cell.angle_beta   90.00
_cell.angle_gamma   90.00
#
_symmetry.space_group_name_H-M   'P 1'
#
loop_
_entity.id
_entity.type
_entity.pdbx_description
1 polymer ?
#
loop_
_entity_poly.entity_id
_entity_poly.type
_entity_poly.pdbx_seq_one_letter_code
_entity_poly.pdbx_strand_id
1 'polypeptide(L)'
;KNQRADGKFNGMDGNEYAHPIATYALCEAYGMTLNPNVKAAAEKALVPIIKGQHPTGGWTYKMNPNPEANGKYRDDTSFMGWCAQALKAANLARIQADGLEKAMKLAVKGFKANAHPSGGFGYTSPGTGGLTSVGCLGMQLLGASNESEVKKALDVIGTWTPTFSQYAPVAAEMKNIKKEDVKEGSSAFATAKSRLAPKVPEEERRFYTASPQYYFYYATQCKFHQGGRHWDNWNKAMKPRYVKAQQIEKKAIKDVKGVDRDIGWWENADSHSDRPVMDTCLTALQLMVYYRYLPTTSKEAVMVEDEIVATSLDDEDIPIDTGNL
;
A
#
# COMPACT_ATOMS: atom_id res chain seq x y z
N LYS A 1 -16.88 12.89 11.18
CA LYS A 1 -16.48 14.30 11.34
C LYS A 1 -15.45 14.76 10.29
N ASN A 2 -14.51 13.90 9.84
CA ASN A 2 -13.55 14.25 8.79
C ASN A 2 -14.02 13.95 7.34
N GLN A 3 -15.10 13.17 7.16
CA GLN A 3 -15.77 12.99 5.86
C GLN A 3 -16.77 14.13 5.64
N ARG A 4 -16.63 14.81 4.50
CA ARG A 4 -17.50 15.87 4.02
C ARG A 4 -18.80 15.32 3.44
N ALA A 5 -19.79 16.19 3.23
CA ALA A 5 -21.08 15.83 2.66
C ALA A 5 -20.98 15.28 1.22
N ASP A 6 -19.98 15.72 0.46
CA ASP A 6 -19.67 15.23 -0.89
C ASP A 6 -18.89 13.90 -0.91
N GLY A 7 -18.71 13.27 0.26
CA GLY A 7 -18.00 12.00 0.43
C GLY A 7 -16.48 12.14 0.53
N LYS A 8 -15.91 13.33 0.24
CA LYS A 8 -14.46 13.55 0.32
C LYS A 8 -13.96 13.60 1.77
N PHE A 9 -12.70 13.23 1.97
CA PHE A 9 -12.02 13.42 3.26
C PHE A 9 -11.21 14.72 3.21
N ASN A 10 -11.18 15.45 4.33
CA ASN A 10 -10.27 16.58 4.45
C ASN A 10 -8.83 16.08 4.47
N GLY A 11 -8.01 16.51 3.49
CA GLY A 11 -6.59 16.18 3.39
C GLY A 11 -5.71 17.39 3.68
N MET A 12 -4.56 17.18 4.32
CA MET A 12 -3.58 18.23 4.64
C MET A 12 -2.47 18.39 3.59
N ASP A 13 -2.40 17.49 2.60
CA ASP A 13 -1.29 17.39 1.64
C ASP A 13 -1.42 18.29 0.40
N GLY A 14 -2.52 19.04 0.26
CA GLY A 14 -2.82 19.90 -0.88
C GLY A 14 -3.15 19.18 -2.21
N ASN A 15 -2.97 17.85 -2.29
CA ASN A 15 -3.18 17.04 -3.50
C ASN A 15 -4.30 15.99 -3.33
N GLU A 16 -4.86 15.87 -2.13
CA GLU A 16 -5.91 14.92 -1.72
C GLU A 16 -5.52 13.43 -1.83
N TYR A 17 -4.26 13.03 -1.57
CA TYR A 17 -3.92 11.59 -1.48
C TYR A 17 -4.63 10.92 -0.30
N ALA A 18 -4.89 11.67 0.77
CA ALA A 18 -5.60 11.17 1.93
C ALA A 18 -6.97 10.55 1.57
N HIS A 19 -7.63 11.04 0.52
CA HIS A 19 -8.96 10.56 0.16
C HIS A 19 -8.98 9.12 -0.40
N PRO A 20 -8.25 8.77 -1.48
CA PRO A 20 -8.22 7.39 -1.96
C PRO A 20 -7.59 6.42 -0.94
N ILE A 21 -6.61 6.88 -0.14
CA ILE A 21 -6.03 6.06 0.94
C ILE A 21 -7.08 5.73 2.02
N ALA A 22 -7.81 6.73 2.50
CA ALA A 22 -8.87 6.51 3.49
C ALA A 22 -10.02 5.66 2.93
N THR A 23 -10.36 5.85 1.66
CA THR A 23 -11.39 5.04 0.98
C THR A 23 -10.96 3.58 0.88
N TYR A 24 -9.71 3.32 0.52
CA TYR A 24 -9.12 1.98 0.54
C TYR A 24 -9.22 1.34 1.93
N ALA A 25 -8.78 2.05 2.97
CA ALA A 25 -8.85 1.57 4.35
C ALA A 25 -10.28 1.27 4.81
N LEU A 26 -11.26 2.10 4.45
CA LEU A 26 -12.68 1.85 4.77
C LEU A 26 -13.22 0.61 4.06
N CYS A 27 -12.84 0.40 2.80
CA CYS A 27 -13.28 -0.78 2.06
C CYS A 27 -12.72 -2.07 2.68
N GLU A 28 -11.44 -2.09 3.07
CA GLU A 28 -10.85 -3.23 3.78
C GLU A 28 -11.44 -3.42 5.16
N ALA A 29 -11.62 -2.34 5.93
CA ALA A 29 -12.24 -2.41 7.26
C ALA A 29 -13.66 -2.98 7.18
N TYR A 30 -14.47 -2.56 6.21
CA TYR A 30 -15.78 -3.17 5.98
C TYR A 30 -15.66 -4.64 5.56
N GLY A 31 -14.73 -4.98 4.66
CA GLY A 31 -14.50 -6.36 4.24
C GLY A 31 -14.18 -7.31 5.39
N MET A 32 -13.47 -6.83 6.42
CA MET A 32 -13.11 -7.62 7.61
C MET A 32 -14.16 -7.60 8.72
N THR A 33 -14.91 -6.50 8.89
CA THR A 33 -15.79 -6.31 10.06
C THR A 33 -17.27 -6.42 9.76
N LEU A 34 -17.64 -6.30 8.48
CA LEU A 34 -19.03 -6.19 8.00
C LEU A 34 -19.85 -5.09 8.68
N ASN A 35 -19.19 -4.10 9.31
CA ASN A 35 -19.87 -3.03 10.03
C ASN A 35 -20.63 -2.11 9.05
N PRO A 36 -21.96 -1.97 9.19
CA PRO A 36 -22.78 -1.22 8.23
C PRO A 36 -22.47 0.29 8.20
N ASN A 37 -21.99 0.86 9.32
CA ASN A 37 -21.58 2.27 9.35
C ASN A 37 -20.32 2.50 8.50
N VAL A 38 -19.40 1.53 8.50
CA VAL A 38 -18.19 1.57 7.66
C VAL A 38 -18.57 1.40 6.19
N LYS A 39 -19.52 0.51 5.88
CA LYS A 39 -20.06 0.34 4.53
C LYS A 39 -20.59 1.65 3.95
N ALA A 40 -21.48 2.33 4.67
CA ALA A 40 -22.09 3.57 4.23
C ALA A 40 -21.04 4.69 4.02
N ALA A 41 -20.01 4.74 4.85
CA ALA A 41 -18.89 5.67 4.68
C ALA A 41 -18.05 5.34 3.43
N ALA A 42 -17.77 4.05 3.19
CA ALA A 42 -17.02 3.57 2.03
C ALA A 42 -17.76 3.84 0.70
N GLU A 43 -19.06 3.54 0.63
CA GLU A 43 -19.91 3.80 -0.55
C GLU A 43 -19.89 5.28 -0.94
N LYS A 44 -20.04 6.18 0.04
CA LYS A 44 -19.94 7.63 -0.18
C LYS A 44 -18.55 8.06 -0.63
N ALA A 45 -17.50 7.46 -0.08
CA ALA A 45 -16.12 7.81 -0.41
C ALA A 45 -15.68 7.29 -1.78
N LEU A 46 -16.33 6.26 -2.34
CA LEU A 46 -16.04 5.78 -3.69
C LEU A 46 -16.54 6.73 -4.78
N VAL A 47 -17.61 7.49 -4.52
CA VAL A 47 -18.24 8.36 -5.52
C VAL A 47 -17.27 9.40 -6.09
N PRO A 48 -16.50 10.17 -5.29
CA PRO A 48 -15.50 11.11 -5.82
C PRO A 48 -14.40 10.43 -6.65
N ILE A 49 -13.94 9.25 -6.23
CA ILE A 49 -12.93 8.49 -6.98
C ILE A 49 -13.48 8.11 -8.36
N ILE A 50 -14.69 7.54 -8.43
CA ILE A 50 -15.29 7.11 -9.69
C ILE A 50 -15.58 8.31 -10.59
N LYS A 51 -16.18 9.37 -10.06
CA LYS A 51 -16.51 10.57 -10.85
C LYS A 51 -15.29 11.37 -11.28
N GLY A 52 -14.18 11.29 -10.55
CA GLY A 52 -12.94 11.98 -10.85
C GLY A 52 -12.02 11.24 -11.82
N GLN A 53 -12.39 10.05 -12.28
CA GLN A 53 -11.60 9.31 -13.27
C GLN A 53 -11.68 10.01 -14.64
N HIS A 54 -10.53 10.19 -15.27
CA HIS A 54 -10.46 10.72 -16.63
C HIS A 54 -11.03 9.71 -17.66
N PRO A 55 -11.52 10.17 -18.82
CA PRO A 55 -11.90 9.30 -19.94
C PRO A 55 -10.74 8.43 -20.49
N THR A 56 -9.49 8.82 -20.22
CA THR A 56 -8.28 8.02 -20.52
C THR A 56 -8.10 6.84 -19.58
N GLY A 57 -8.74 6.90 -18.41
CA GLY A 57 -8.72 5.88 -17.36
C GLY A 57 -7.80 6.16 -16.19
N GLY A 58 -7.00 7.21 -16.25
CA GLY A 58 -6.20 7.64 -15.11
C GLY A 58 -6.92 8.63 -14.20
N TRP A 59 -6.14 9.15 -13.26
CA TRP A 59 -6.54 10.19 -12.31
C TRP A 59 -5.40 11.17 -12.15
N THR A 60 -5.74 12.42 -11.85
CA THR A 60 -4.79 13.42 -11.36
C THR A 60 -5.09 13.79 -9.91
N TYR A 61 -4.28 14.68 -9.37
CA TYR A 61 -4.46 15.24 -8.03
C TYR A 61 -5.85 15.83 -7.83
N LYS A 62 -6.34 15.75 -6.59
CA LYS A 62 -7.68 16.21 -6.19
C LYS A 62 -8.83 15.49 -6.91
N MET A 63 -8.51 14.43 -7.65
CA MET A 63 -9.41 13.75 -8.58
C MET A 63 -10.11 14.75 -9.51
N ASN A 64 -9.37 15.77 -9.98
CA ASN A 64 -9.91 16.73 -10.94
C ASN A 64 -10.26 15.98 -12.24
N PRO A 65 -11.53 15.93 -12.66
CA PRO A 65 -11.94 15.15 -13.82
C PRO A 65 -11.60 15.82 -15.16
N ASN A 66 -11.13 17.07 -15.13
CA ASN A 66 -10.92 17.89 -16.32
C ASN A 66 -9.47 17.80 -16.83
N PRO A 67 -9.25 17.98 -18.14
CA PRO A 67 -7.89 18.11 -18.67
C PRO A 67 -7.19 19.35 -18.09
N GLU A 68 -5.87 19.35 -18.16
CA GLU A 68 -5.06 20.54 -17.86
C GLU A 68 -5.29 21.65 -18.89
N ALA A 69 -4.72 22.84 -18.63
CA ALA A 69 -4.83 24.00 -19.53
C ALA A 69 -4.31 23.72 -20.95
N ASN A 70 -3.44 22.72 -21.12
CA ASN A 70 -2.94 22.26 -22.42
C ASN A 70 -3.89 21.30 -23.16
N GLY A 71 -5.09 21.04 -22.62
CA GLY A 71 -6.10 20.16 -23.20
C GLY A 71 -5.83 18.66 -22.99
N LYS A 72 -4.78 18.28 -22.26
CA LYS A 72 -4.42 16.88 -22.01
C LYS A 72 -4.81 16.45 -20.61
N TYR A 73 -5.19 15.18 -20.47
CA TYR A 73 -5.36 14.55 -19.17
C TYR A 73 -3.99 14.18 -18.60
N ARG A 74 -3.75 14.58 -17.35
CA ARG A 74 -2.53 14.22 -16.60
C ARG A 74 -2.82 12.96 -15.77
N ASP A 75 -2.50 11.79 -16.32
CA ASP A 75 -2.71 10.52 -15.63
C ASP A 75 -1.52 10.18 -14.73
N ASP A 76 -1.66 10.37 -13.43
CA ASP A 76 -0.60 10.24 -12.42
C ASP A 76 -0.52 8.82 -11.85
N THR A 77 0.49 8.04 -12.23
CA THR A 77 0.66 6.64 -11.78
C THR A 77 0.62 6.49 -10.26
N SER A 78 1.18 7.44 -9.52
CA SER A 78 1.25 7.36 -8.04
C SER A 78 -0.13 7.55 -7.40
N PHE A 79 -0.93 8.45 -7.93
CA PHE A 79 -2.30 8.71 -7.48
C PHE A 79 -3.25 7.59 -7.94
N MET A 80 -3.11 7.18 -9.20
CA MET A 80 -3.83 6.06 -9.80
C MET A 80 -3.66 4.77 -9.00
N GLY A 81 -2.47 4.51 -8.44
CA GLY A 81 -2.20 3.35 -7.58
C GLY A 81 -3.11 3.28 -6.34
N TRP A 82 -3.37 4.43 -5.70
CA TRP A 82 -4.28 4.49 -4.55
C TRP A 82 -5.73 4.36 -4.96
N CYS A 83 -6.14 4.99 -6.06
CA CYS A 83 -7.48 4.82 -6.62
C CYS A 83 -7.74 3.35 -6.99
N ALA A 84 -6.81 2.68 -7.65
CA ALA A 84 -6.93 1.28 -8.05
C ALA A 84 -7.06 0.33 -6.84
N GLN A 85 -6.29 0.55 -5.77
CA GLN A 85 -6.43 -0.20 -4.52
C GLN A 85 -7.80 0.02 -3.87
N ALA A 86 -8.30 1.26 -3.82
CA ALA A 86 -9.62 1.55 -3.28
C ALA A 86 -10.73 0.84 -4.07
N LEU A 87 -10.70 0.92 -5.41
CA LEU A 87 -11.67 0.24 -6.27
C LEU A 87 -11.60 -1.29 -6.11
N LYS A 88 -10.39 -1.86 -6.05
CA LYS A 88 -10.22 -3.31 -5.85
C LYS A 88 -10.72 -3.76 -4.49
N ALA A 89 -10.40 -3.03 -3.41
CA ALA A 89 -10.87 -3.36 -2.08
C ALA A 89 -12.41 -3.28 -1.98
N ALA A 90 -13.02 -2.26 -2.60
CA ALA A 90 -14.48 -2.16 -2.70
C ALA A 90 -15.10 -3.38 -3.39
N ASN A 91 -14.53 -3.78 -4.52
CA ASN A 91 -14.98 -4.95 -5.27
C ASN A 91 -14.85 -6.24 -4.46
N LEU A 92 -13.73 -6.47 -3.78
CA LEU A 92 -13.53 -7.65 -2.92
C LEU A 92 -14.50 -7.66 -1.73
N ALA A 93 -14.76 -6.51 -1.13
CA ALA A 93 -15.72 -6.38 -0.03
C ALA A 93 -17.19 -6.50 -0.48
N ARG A 94 -17.46 -6.55 -1.80
CA ARG A 94 -18.78 -6.52 -2.44
C ARG A 94 -19.57 -5.24 -2.10
N ILE A 95 -18.86 -4.12 -1.97
CA ILE A 95 -19.47 -2.80 -1.84
C ILE A 95 -20.08 -2.42 -3.19
N GLN A 96 -21.31 -1.92 -3.17
CA GLN A 96 -22.02 -1.50 -4.36
C GLN A 96 -21.81 0.00 -4.57
N ALA A 97 -21.17 0.36 -5.68
CA ALA A 97 -20.99 1.75 -6.06
C ALA A 97 -21.17 1.88 -7.58
N ASP A 98 -22.06 2.79 -8.01
CA ASP A 98 -22.37 3.00 -9.41
C ASP A 98 -21.10 3.34 -10.20
N GLY A 99 -20.84 2.58 -11.26
CA GLY A 99 -19.67 2.76 -12.12
C GLY A 99 -18.38 2.11 -11.62
N LEU A 100 -18.38 1.41 -10.48
CA LEU A 100 -17.18 0.74 -9.92
C LEU A 100 -16.51 -0.20 -10.92
N GLU A 101 -17.25 -1.13 -11.50
CA GLU A 101 -16.71 -2.11 -12.45
C GLU A 101 -16.18 -1.43 -13.73
N LYS A 102 -16.91 -0.44 -14.24
CA LYS A 102 -16.48 0.37 -15.39
C LYS A 102 -15.18 1.11 -15.07
N ALA A 103 -15.06 1.70 -13.89
CA ALA A 103 -13.88 2.43 -13.48
C ALA A 103 -12.65 1.52 -13.35
N MET A 104 -12.83 0.32 -12.78
CA MET A 104 -11.78 -0.70 -12.70
C MET A 104 -11.27 -1.13 -14.09
N LYS A 105 -12.19 -1.43 -15.01
CA LYS A 105 -11.83 -1.82 -16.39
C LYS A 105 -11.10 -0.69 -17.11
N LEU A 106 -11.59 0.55 -16.96
CA LEU A 106 -10.98 1.71 -17.61
C LEU A 106 -9.61 2.05 -17.02
N ALA A 107 -9.39 1.80 -15.73
CA ALA A 107 -8.11 2.06 -15.06
C ALA A 107 -6.94 1.28 -15.66
N VAL A 108 -7.18 0.07 -16.17
CA VAL A 108 -6.16 -0.71 -16.89
C VAL A 108 -5.62 0.07 -18.09
N LYS A 109 -6.49 0.75 -18.86
CA LYS A 109 -6.09 1.60 -19.98
C LYS A 109 -5.22 2.76 -19.52
N GLY A 110 -5.59 3.40 -18.41
CA GLY A 110 -4.82 4.50 -17.83
C GLY A 110 -3.39 4.08 -17.46
N PHE A 111 -3.22 2.92 -16.79
CA PHE A 111 -1.89 2.43 -16.46
C PHE A 111 -1.06 2.10 -17.71
N LYS A 112 -1.67 1.49 -18.73
CA LYS A 112 -1.00 1.19 -20.01
C LYS A 112 -0.47 2.45 -20.70
N ALA A 113 -1.12 3.60 -20.55
CA ALA A 113 -0.64 4.87 -21.11
C ALA A 113 0.71 5.32 -20.51
N ASN A 114 1.01 4.90 -19.27
CA ASN A 114 2.27 5.21 -18.58
C ASN A 114 3.27 4.04 -18.63
N ALA A 115 2.96 2.94 -19.33
CA ALA A 115 3.84 1.79 -19.45
C ALA A 115 4.96 2.05 -20.47
N HIS A 116 6.20 1.71 -20.10
CA HIS A 116 7.34 1.84 -21.00
C HIS A 116 7.52 0.57 -21.86
N PRO A 117 7.86 0.69 -23.17
CA PRO A 117 8.02 -0.49 -24.04
C PRO A 117 9.04 -1.52 -23.55
N SER A 118 10.10 -1.07 -22.86
CA SER A 118 11.14 -1.92 -22.27
C SER A 118 10.78 -2.48 -20.88
N GLY A 119 9.54 -2.29 -20.41
CA GLY A 119 9.13 -2.56 -19.04
C GLY A 119 9.30 -1.34 -18.14
N GLY A 120 8.40 -1.20 -17.17
CA GLY A 120 8.37 -0.06 -16.27
C GLY A 120 7.11 0.78 -16.40
N PHE A 121 6.86 1.62 -15.39
CA PHE A 121 5.84 2.65 -15.43
C PHE A 121 6.45 4.00 -15.02
N GLY A 122 6.19 5.03 -15.82
CA GLY A 122 6.60 6.38 -15.50
C GLY A 122 5.52 7.13 -14.72
N TYR A 123 5.75 8.43 -14.54
CA TYR A 123 4.93 9.23 -13.63
C TYR A 123 3.61 9.67 -14.26
N THR A 124 3.68 10.43 -15.34
CA THR A 124 2.54 10.89 -16.15
C THR A 124 2.71 10.57 -17.63
N SER A 125 3.66 9.69 -17.92
CA SER A 125 4.08 9.24 -19.25
C SER A 125 4.92 7.96 -19.09
N PRO A 126 5.25 7.25 -20.17
CA PRO A 126 6.13 6.08 -20.13
C PRO A 126 7.47 6.33 -19.43
N GLY A 127 7.90 5.41 -18.56
CA GLY A 127 9.19 5.48 -17.86
C GLY A 127 9.53 4.22 -17.04
N THR A 128 10.73 4.15 -16.47
CA THR A 128 11.29 2.93 -15.84
C THR A 128 11.79 3.14 -14.40
N GLY A 129 11.16 4.08 -13.68
CA GLY A 129 11.51 4.46 -12.30
C GLY A 129 10.84 3.62 -11.22
N GLY A 130 10.84 4.11 -9.97
CA GLY A 130 10.23 3.43 -8.82
C GLY A 130 8.71 3.22 -8.92
N LEU A 131 8.03 4.08 -9.69
CA LEU A 131 6.60 3.96 -9.98
C LEU A 131 6.24 2.73 -10.83
N THR A 132 7.24 2.03 -11.38
CA THR A 132 7.06 0.71 -11.98
C THR A 132 6.30 -0.25 -11.07
N SER A 133 6.60 -0.23 -9.77
CA SER A 133 5.92 -1.06 -8.78
C SER A 133 4.43 -0.70 -8.65
N VAL A 134 4.11 0.59 -8.68
CA VAL A 134 2.74 1.10 -8.56
C VAL A 134 1.90 0.70 -9.76
N GLY A 135 2.40 0.93 -10.97
CA GLY A 135 1.69 0.55 -12.20
C GLY A 135 1.53 -0.97 -12.35
N CYS A 136 2.57 -1.73 -12.00
CA CYS A 136 2.53 -3.19 -11.99
C CYS A 136 1.45 -3.71 -11.04
N LEU A 137 1.45 -3.28 -9.77
CA LEU A 137 0.46 -3.73 -8.80
C LEU A 137 -0.96 -3.28 -9.20
N GLY A 138 -1.11 -2.03 -9.65
CA GLY A 138 -2.38 -1.49 -10.12
C GLY A 138 -3.01 -2.38 -11.18
N MET A 139 -2.24 -2.77 -12.21
CA MET A 139 -2.71 -3.70 -13.24
C MET A 139 -2.99 -5.11 -12.70
N GLN A 140 -2.14 -5.65 -11.81
CA GLN A 140 -2.40 -6.96 -11.19
C GLN A 140 -3.72 -6.99 -10.42
N LEU A 141 -3.97 -5.98 -9.59
CA LEU A 141 -5.19 -5.86 -8.77
C LEU A 141 -6.46 -5.76 -9.64
N LEU A 142 -6.34 -5.08 -10.80
CA LEU A 142 -7.44 -4.87 -11.74
C LEU A 142 -7.64 -6.04 -12.72
N GLY A 143 -7.00 -7.19 -12.49
CA GLY A 143 -7.18 -8.41 -13.29
C GLY A 143 -6.36 -8.47 -14.57
N ALA A 144 -5.39 -7.55 -14.74
CA ALA A 144 -4.54 -7.45 -15.92
C ALA A 144 -3.14 -8.09 -15.71
N SER A 145 -3.01 -9.04 -14.77
CA SER A 145 -1.73 -9.66 -14.40
C SER A 145 -0.99 -10.35 -15.55
N ASN A 146 -1.73 -10.83 -16.57
CA ASN A 146 -1.17 -11.58 -17.70
C ASN A 146 -0.68 -10.68 -18.86
N GLU A 147 -0.92 -9.37 -18.77
CA GLU A 147 -0.52 -8.40 -19.78
C GLU A 147 1.00 -8.27 -19.90
N SER A 148 1.46 -7.89 -21.09
CA SER A 148 2.90 -7.81 -21.41
C SER A 148 3.64 -6.78 -20.53
N GLU A 149 2.95 -5.69 -20.20
CA GLU A 149 3.42 -4.57 -19.41
C GLU A 149 3.70 -5.00 -17.97
N VAL A 150 2.83 -5.85 -17.39
CA VAL A 150 3.01 -6.41 -16.04
C VAL A 150 4.20 -7.37 -16.01
N LYS A 151 4.31 -8.27 -17.00
CA LYS A 151 5.43 -9.22 -17.07
C LYS A 151 6.78 -8.49 -17.12
N LYS A 152 6.91 -7.53 -18.04
CA LYS A 152 8.13 -6.72 -18.16
C LYS A 152 8.41 -5.86 -16.92
N ALA A 153 7.36 -5.34 -16.26
CA ALA A 153 7.52 -4.60 -15.02
C ALA A 153 8.01 -5.51 -13.87
N LEU A 154 7.54 -6.75 -13.78
CA LEU A 154 8.02 -7.72 -12.79
C LEU A 154 9.49 -8.09 -13.01
N ASP A 155 9.94 -8.14 -14.26
CA ASP A 155 11.37 -8.31 -14.61
C ASP A 155 12.19 -7.11 -14.11
N VAL A 156 11.73 -5.88 -14.37
CA VAL A 156 12.36 -4.66 -13.86
C VAL A 156 12.42 -4.68 -12.32
N ILE A 157 11.33 -4.99 -11.63
CA ILE A 157 11.30 -5.08 -10.16
C ILE A 157 12.19 -6.22 -9.65
N GLY A 158 12.37 -7.29 -10.43
CA GLY A 158 13.27 -8.39 -10.12
C GLY A 158 14.74 -7.99 -10.00
N THR A 159 15.11 -6.85 -10.58
CA THR A 159 16.47 -6.27 -10.45
C THR A 159 16.66 -5.40 -9.20
N TRP A 160 15.61 -5.19 -8.41
CA TRP A 160 15.66 -4.27 -7.26
C TRP A 160 16.10 -4.99 -6.00
N THR A 161 16.96 -4.33 -5.23
CA THR A 161 17.26 -4.72 -3.85
C THR A 161 16.36 -3.91 -2.91
N PRO A 162 15.56 -4.56 -2.04
CA PRO A 162 14.82 -3.85 -1.00
C PRO A 162 15.77 -2.99 -0.17
N THR A 163 15.46 -1.71 0.02
CA THR A 163 16.25 -0.81 0.87
C THR A 163 15.36 -0.04 1.83
N PHE A 164 15.94 0.38 2.96
CA PHE A 164 15.30 1.22 3.96
C PHE A 164 16.17 2.45 4.24
N SER A 165 15.79 3.59 3.65
CA SER A 165 16.46 4.86 3.91
C SER A 165 15.99 5.40 5.26
N GLN A 166 16.77 5.24 6.33
CA GLN A 166 16.38 5.70 7.67
C GLN A 166 16.41 7.22 7.79
N TYR A 167 15.47 7.79 8.56
CA TYR A 167 15.43 9.25 8.79
C TYR A 167 16.58 9.75 9.65
N ALA A 168 16.93 9.04 10.73
CA ALA A 168 17.89 9.52 11.72
C ALA A 168 19.27 9.92 11.14
N PRO A 169 19.91 9.15 10.24
CA PRO A 169 21.15 9.58 9.58
C PRO A 169 20.98 10.84 8.73
N VAL A 170 19.85 10.96 8.03
CA VAL A 170 19.53 12.13 7.20
C VAL A 170 19.31 13.37 8.08
N ALA A 171 18.57 13.22 9.17
CA ALA A 171 18.34 14.29 10.13
C ALA A 171 19.64 14.76 10.81
N ALA A 172 20.57 13.84 11.09
CA ALA A 172 21.90 14.18 11.60
C ALA A 172 22.72 14.96 10.56
N GLU A 173 22.73 14.53 9.29
CA GLU A 173 23.45 15.22 8.22
C GLU A 173 22.85 16.59 7.91
N MET A 174 21.53 16.76 8.02
CA MET A 174 20.87 18.07 7.83
C MET A 174 21.38 19.15 8.77
N LYS A 175 21.83 18.80 9.99
CA LYS A 175 22.41 19.76 10.94
C LYS A 175 23.77 20.31 10.47
N ASN A 176 24.43 19.60 9.56
CA ASN A 176 25.73 19.99 8.98
C ASN A 176 25.61 20.72 7.65
N ILE A 177 24.38 20.98 7.18
CA ILE A 177 24.13 21.64 5.90
C ILE A 177 24.03 23.14 6.12
N LYS A 178 24.92 23.87 5.44
CA LYS A 178 24.88 25.33 5.40
C LYS A 178 24.03 25.79 4.23
N LYS A 179 23.62 27.05 4.26
CA LYS A 179 22.79 27.64 3.20
C LYS A 179 23.51 27.58 1.84
N GLU A 180 24.83 27.78 1.81
CA GLU A 180 25.64 27.66 0.59
C GLU A 180 25.70 26.24 -0.02
N ASP A 181 25.39 25.21 0.76
CA ASP A 181 25.39 23.82 0.29
C ASP A 181 24.09 23.44 -0.44
N VAL A 182 23.03 24.25 -0.29
CA VAL A 182 21.72 23.98 -0.88
C VAL A 182 21.63 24.65 -2.24
N LYS A 183 21.69 23.83 -3.29
CA LYS A 183 21.48 24.30 -4.67
C LYS A 183 20.10 24.94 -4.82
N GLU A 184 20.00 25.92 -5.71
CA GLU A 184 18.73 26.53 -6.09
C GLU A 184 17.69 25.46 -6.49
N GLY A 185 16.47 25.58 -5.96
CA GLY A 185 15.40 24.59 -6.17
C GLY A 185 15.54 23.27 -5.38
N SER A 186 16.59 23.11 -4.56
CA SER A 186 16.77 21.96 -3.68
C SER A 186 16.36 22.28 -2.24
N SER A 187 16.47 21.29 -1.36
CA SER A 187 16.27 21.43 0.08
C SER A 187 17.46 20.88 0.85
N ALA A 188 17.64 21.32 2.10
CA ALA A 188 18.63 20.72 3.00
C ALA A 188 18.43 19.20 3.13
N PHE A 189 17.18 18.73 3.13
CA PHE A 189 16.86 17.31 3.14
C PHE A 189 17.40 16.56 1.91
N ALA A 190 17.15 17.09 0.71
CA ALA A 190 17.65 16.49 -0.53
C ALA A 190 19.18 16.52 -0.61
N THR A 191 19.81 17.61 -0.15
CA THR A 191 21.27 17.72 -0.04
C THR A 191 21.84 16.70 0.95
N ALA A 192 21.21 16.49 2.11
CA ALA A 192 21.63 15.48 3.10
C ALA A 192 21.59 14.07 2.53
N LYS A 193 20.48 13.70 1.87
CA LYS A 193 20.37 12.40 1.20
C LYS A 193 21.44 12.22 0.13
N SER A 194 21.74 13.27 -0.63
CA SER A 194 22.76 13.24 -1.67
C SER A 194 24.18 13.04 -1.11
N ARG A 195 24.51 13.68 0.03
CA ARG A 195 25.80 13.48 0.73
C ARG A 195 25.95 12.09 1.34
N LEU A 196 24.84 11.48 1.77
CA LEU A 196 24.82 10.14 2.34
C LEU A 196 24.80 9.03 1.29
N ALA A 197 24.25 9.27 0.10
CA ALA A 197 24.08 8.26 -0.94
C ALA A 197 25.38 7.49 -1.28
N PRO A 198 26.58 8.11 -1.38
CA PRO A 198 27.82 7.36 -1.64
C PRO A 198 28.21 6.37 -0.54
N LYS A 199 27.70 6.52 0.68
CA LYS A 199 27.95 5.63 1.83
C LYS A 199 26.98 4.44 1.88
N VAL A 200 25.97 4.43 1.01
CA VAL A 200 24.97 3.37 0.92
C VAL A 200 25.51 2.28 -0.04
N PRO A 201 25.31 0.98 0.26
CA PRO A 201 25.67 -0.10 -0.66
C PRO A 201 25.15 0.14 -2.08
N GLU A 202 25.93 -0.21 -3.09
CA GLU A 202 25.63 0.12 -4.49
C GLU A 202 24.27 -0.37 -4.94
N GLU A 203 23.96 -1.60 -4.56
CA GLU A 203 22.72 -2.30 -4.85
C GLU A 203 21.49 -1.64 -4.21
N GLU A 204 21.67 -0.81 -3.17
CA GLU A 204 20.60 -0.09 -2.46
C GLU A 204 20.49 1.38 -2.89
N ARG A 205 21.52 1.94 -3.56
CA ARG A 205 21.60 3.37 -3.90
C ARG A 205 20.49 3.84 -4.85
N ARG A 206 20.01 2.96 -5.75
CA ARG A 206 19.07 3.32 -6.84
C ARG A 206 17.87 4.13 -6.37
N PHE A 207 17.29 3.76 -5.23
CA PHE A 207 16.09 4.44 -4.70
C PHE A 207 16.38 5.27 -3.47
N TYR A 208 17.59 5.22 -2.91
CA TYR A 208 17.90 5.85 -1.62
C TYR A 208 17.53 7.33 -1.57
N THR A 209 17.83 8.09 -2.63
CA THR A 209 17.53 9.54 -2.71
C THR A 209 16.07 9.87 -3.04
N ALA A 210 15.29 8.89 -3.50
CA ALA A 210 13.89 9.04 -3.89
C ALA A 210 12.94 8.71 -2.71
N SER A 211 11.86 7.96 -2.96
CA SER A 211 10.87 7.50 -1.97
C SER A 211 10.85 5.97 -1.88
N PRO A 212 11.93 5.35 -1.37
CA PRO A 212 12.08 3.90 -1.37
C PRO A 212 10.92 3.20 -0.64
N GLN A 213 10.46 3.69 0.52
CA GLN A 213 9.40 2.99 1.25
C GLN A 213 8.07 3.00 0.51
N TYR A 214 7.76 4.12 -0.15
CA TYR A 214 6.60 4.17 -1.03
C TYR A 214 6.71 3.13 -2.16
N TYR A 215 7.84 3.05 -2.87
CA TYR A 215 7.99 2.09 -3.97
C TYR A 215 8.03 0.63 -3.50
N PHE A 216 8.71 0.34 -2.39
CA PHE A 216 8.82 -1.03 -1.89
C PHE A 216 7.53 -1.55 -1.27
N TYR A 217 6.64 -0.67 -0.80
CA TYR A 217 5.29 -1.06 -0.42
C TYR A 217 4.55 -1.73 -1.57
N TYR A 218 4.57 -1.12 -2.76
CA TYR A 218 3.97 -1.73 -3.96
C TYR A 218 4.78 -2.93 -4.47
N ALA A 219 6.11 -2.82 -4.52
CA ALA A 219 6.97 -3.89 -5.04
C ALA A 219 6.86 -5.18 -4.23
N THR A 220 6.73 -5.07 -2.91
CA THR A 220 6.53 -6.21 -2.01
C THR A 220 5.23 -6.94 -2.32
N GLN A 221 4.15 -6.22 -2.61
CA GLN A 221 2.88 -6.83 -3.04
C GLN A 221 2.99 -7.47 -4.43
N CYS A 222 3.67 -6.81 -5.39
CA CYS A 222 3.94 -7.40 -6.70
C CYS A 222 4.66 -8.75 -6.59
N LYS A 223 5.70 -8.81 -5.74
CA LYS A 223 6.49 -10.02 -5.53
C LYS A 223 5.70 -11.08 -4.77
N PHE A 224 4.87 -10.68 -3.82
CA PHE A 224 3.95 -11.59 -3.14
C PHE A 224 2.94 -12.22 -4.13
N HIS A 225 2.31 -11.42 -5.00
CA HIS A 225 1.42 -11.94 -6.06
C HIS A 225 2.16 -12.83 -7.07
N GLN A 226 3.45 -12.56 -7.35
CA GLN A 226 4.27 -13.41 -8.21
C GLN A 226 4.54 -14.78 -7.58
N GLY A 227 4.60 -14.86 -6.24
CA GLY A 227 4.71 -16.09 -5.48
C GLY A 227 6.03 -16.84 -5.67
N GLY A 228 6.09 -18.05 -5.09
CA GLY A 228 7.22 -18.97 -5.18
C GLY A 228 8.57 -18.33 -4.87
N ARG A 229 9.61 -18.74 -5.61
CA ARG A 229 10.99 -18.26 -5.42
C ARG A 229 11.13 -16.74 -5.53
N HIS A 230 10.28 -16.07 -6.30
CA HIS A 230 10.32 -14.61 -6.44
C HIS A 230 9.93 -13.92 -5.13
N TRP A 231 8.88 -14.42 -4.48
CA TRP A 231 8.48 -13.96 -3.15
C TRP A 231 9.51 -14.34 -2.08
N ASP A 232 9.95 -15.60 -2.06
CA ASP A 232 10.85 -16.10 -1.02
C ASP A 232 12.16 -15.31 -0.97
N ASN A 233 12.75 -15.06 -2.14
CA ASN A 233 13.99 -14.28 -2.25
C ASN A 233 13.78 -12.82 -1.83
N TRP A 234 12.66 -12.21 -2.25
CA TRP A 234 12.33 -10.83 -1.87
C TRP A 234 12.15 -10.69 -0.36
N ASN A 235 11.34 -11.55 0.24
CA ASN A 235 11.03 -11.52 1.66
C ASN A 235 12.28 -11.79 2.52
N LYS A 236 13.11 -12.76 2.10
CA LYS A 236 14.40 -13.07 2.75
C LYS A 236 15.34 -11.86 2.74
N ALA A 237 15.35 -11.06 1.67
CA ALA A 237 16.18 -9.86 1.58
C ALA A 237 15.59 -8.66 2.35
N MET A 238 14.27 -8.47 2.28
CA MET A 238 13.57 -7.32 2.85
C MET A 238 13.48 -7.39 4.38
N LYS A 239 13.03 -8.53 4.93
CA LYS A 239 12.70 -8.66 6.36
C LYS A 239 13.85 -8.26 7.30
N PRO A 240 15.10 -8.74 7.12
CA PRO A 240 16.19 -8.37 8.02
C PRO A 240 16.52 -6.88 8.00
N ARG A 241 16.39 -6.23 6.83
CA ARG A 241 16.63 -4.78 6.68
C ARG A 241 15.62 -3.97 7.48
N TYR A 242 14.37 -4.39 7.44
CA TYR A 242 13.28 -3.65 8.07
C TYR A 242 13.29 -3.89 9.58
N VAL A 243 13.53 -5.12 10.04
CA VAL A 243 13.72 -5.40 11.47
C VAL A 243 14.92 -4.63 12.03
N LYS A 244 16.05 -4.59 11.31
CA LYS A 244 17.21 -3.79 11.71
C LYS A 244 16.90 -2.28 11.78
N ALA A 245 15.98 -1.80 10.94
CA ALA A 245 15.60 -0.40 10.91
C ALA A 245 14.58 0.00 11.99
N GLN A 246 14.00 -0.97 12.71
CA GLN A 246 12.99 -0.71 13.73
C GLN A 246 13.59 0.04 14.91
N GLN A 247 12.91 1.11 15.32
CA GLN A 247 13.17 1.81 16.58
C GLN A 247 12.30 1.18 17.66
N ILE A 248 12.83 1.04 18.88
CA ILE A 248 12.14 0.39 19.99
C ILE A 248 12.31 1.24 21.25
N GLU A 249 11.18 1.64 21.84
CA GLU A 249 11.12 2.17 23.19
C GLU A 249 10.69 1.05 24.13
N LYS A 250 11.58 0.72 25.08
CA LYS A 250 11.33 -0.37 26.02
C LYS A 250 10.37 0.05 27.10
N LYS A 251 9.43 -0.83 27.48
CA LYS A 251 8.45 -0.59 28.54
C LYS A 251 7.65 0.71 28.36
N ALA A 252 7.32 1.05 27.11
CA ALA A 252 6.66 2.30 26.76
C ALA A 252 5.19 2.35 27.23
N ILE A 253 4.49 1.21 27.27
CA ILE A 253 3.08 1.14 27.66
C ILE A 253 2.80 -0.04 28.59
N LYS A 254 1.73 0.10 29.38
CA LYS A 254 1.11 -1.01 30.12
C LYS A 254 0.00 -1.61 29.25
N ASP A 255 0.01 -2.94 29.07
CA ASP A 255 -1.12 -3.62 28.44
C ASP A 255 -2.35 -3.68 29.36
N VAL A 256 -3.45 -4.26 28.89
CA VAL A 256 -4.70 -4.42 29.66
C VAL A 256 -4.54 -5.23 30.94
N LYS A 257 -3.43 -5.97 31.09
CA LYS A 257 -3.09 -6.74 32.28
C LYS A 257 -2.07 -6.02 33.18
N GLY A 258 -1.71 -4.77 32.86
CA GLY A 258 -0.73 -3.98 33.61
C GLY A 258 0.72 -4.42 33.38
N VAL A 259 1.00 -5.17 32.32
CA VAL A 259 2.37 -5.63 32.00
C VAL A 259 3.04 -4.61 31.09
N ASP A 260 4.30 -4.27 31.39
CA ASP A 260 5.10 -3.39 30.53
C ASP A 260 5.33 -4.04 29.16
N ARG A 261 5.08 -3.28 28.09
CA ARG A 261 5.32 -3.66 26.71
C ARG A 261 6.18 -2.62 26.01
N ASP A 262 7.02 -3.12 25.13
CA ASP A 262 7.81 -2.29 24.23
C ASP A 262 6.91 -1.75 23.12
N ILE A 263 7.21 -0.55 22.64
CA ILE A 263 6.63 -0.01 21.41
C ILE A 263 7.73 0.08 20.35
N GLY A 264 7.45 -0.49 19.19
CA GLY A 264 8.32 -0.40 18.03
C GLY A 264 7.71 0.44 16.92
N TRP A 265 8.53 1.25 16.24
CA TRP A 265 8.11 2.07 15.10
C TRP A 265 9.23 2.20 14.06
N TRP A 266 8.89 2.79 12.92
CA TRP A 266 9.83 3.05 11.83
C TRP A 266 9.79 4.52 11.41
N GLU A 267 10.94 5.02 10.99
CA GLU A 267 11.08 6.35 10.39
C GLU A 267 12.01 6.25 9.18
N ASN A 268 11.45 6.44 7.99
CA ASN A 268 12.19 6.46 6.73
C ASN A 268 12.45 7.89 6.26
N ALA A 269 13.29 8.10 5.25
CA ALA A 269 13.61 9.41 4.70
C ALA A 269 12.88 9.69 3.36
N ASP A 270 11.62 9.29 3.22
CA ASP A 270 10.78 9.68 2.08
C ASP A 270 10.23 11.11 2.30
N SER A 271 10.18 11.91 1.24
CA SER A 271 9.83 13.35 1.33
C SER A 271 8.35 13.63 1.60
N HIS A 272 7.49 12.61 1.48
CA HIS A 272 6.02 12.75 1.48
C HIS A 272 5.34 11.83 2.49
N SER A 273 6.07 11.34 3.49
CA SER A 273 5.51 10.51 4.55
C SER A 273 5.44 11.26 5.89
N ASP A 274 4.37 11.00 6.63
CA ASP A 274 4.20 11.50 7.99
C ASP A 274 4.77 10.51 9.02
N ARG A 275 5.72 10.99 9.82
CA ARG A 275 6.48 10.17 10.77
C ARG A 275 5.91 10.29 12.17
N PRO A 276 5.93 9.23 12.99
CA PRO A 276 6.32 7.85 12.65
C PRO A 276 5.17 7.01 12.10
N VAL A 277 3.94 7.54 12.08
CA VAL A 277 2.72 6.75 11.88
C VAL A 277 2.64 6.15 10.47
N MET A 278 2.73 6.97 9.42
CA MET A 278 2.62 6.47 8.04
C MET A 278 3.76 5.52 7.70
N ASP A 279 4.96 5.84 8.16
CA ASP A 279 6.16 5.02 7.98
C ASP A 279 5.97 3.63 8.61
N THR A 280 5.51 3.61 9.86
CA THR A 280 5.21 2.38 10.58
C THR A 280 4.12 1.58 9.89
N CYS A 281 3.05 2.23 9.41
CA CYS A 281 2.00 1.58 8.66
C CYS A 281 2.53 0.94 7.36
N LEU A 282 3.29 1.67 6.54
CA LEU A 282 3.86 1.14 5.30
C LEU A 282 4.80 -0.04 5.56
N THR A 283 5.65 0.04 6.58
CA THR A 283 6.53 -1.05 6.96
C THR A 283 5.75 -2.26 7.47
N ALA A 284 4.74 -2.05 8.32
CA ALA A 284 3.89 -3.12 8.81
C ALA A 284 3.14 -3.80 7.65
N LEU A 285 2.58 -3.04 6.70
CA LEU A 285 1.89 -3.58 5.53
C LEU A 285 2.80 -4.47 4.67
N GLN A 286 4.09 -4.14 4.57
CA GLN A 286 5.08 -4.97 3.87
C GLN A 286 5.46 -6.21 4.67
N LEU A 287 5.71 -6.07 5.98
CA LEU A 287 6.07 -7.18 6.87
C LEU A 287 4.92 -8.16 7.11
N MET A 288 3.68 -7.71 6.96
CA MET A 288 2.47 -8.50 7.17
C MET A 288 1.80 -8.92 5.86
N VAL A 289 2.40 -8.66 4.70
CA VAL A 289 1.75 -8.91 3.40
C VAL A 289 1.19 -10.32 3.30
N TYR A 290 1.91 -11.33 3.79
CA TYR A 290 1.47 -12.73 3.78
C TYR A 290 0.39 -13.07 4.80
N TYR A 291 0.21 -12.28 5.87
CA TYR A 291 -0.90 -12.46 6.81
C TYR A 291 -2.22 -11.88 6.29
N ARG A 292 -2.16 -10.82 5.47
CA ARG A 292 -3.37 -10.13 4.95
C ARG A 292 -4.12 -10.94 3.89
N TYR A 293 -3.44 -11.90 3.26
CA TYR A 293 -4.00 -12.75 2.21
C TYR A 293 -4.16 -14.21 2.65
N LEU A 294 -4.06 -14.51 3.95
CA LEU A 294 -4.39 -15.85 4.44
C LEU A 294 -5.91 -16.08 4.32
N PRO A 295 -6.36 -17.33 4.11
CA PRO A 295 -7.77 -17.68 4.19
C PRO A 295 -8.40 -17.23 5.51
N THR A 296 -7.66 -17.27 6.62
CA THR A 296 -8.14 -16.80 7.94
C THR A 296 -8.42 -15.29 8.02
N THR A 297 -7.91 -14.50 7.08
CA THR A 297 -8.23 -13.07 6.93
C THR A 297 -9.14 -12.81 5.73
N SER A 298 -9.57 -13.86 5.02
CA SER A 298 -10.55 -13.74 3.96
C SER A 298 -11.95 -13.58 4.55
N LYS A 299 -12.85 -12.95 3.80
CA LYS A 299 -14.23 -12.74 4.22
C LYS A 299 -14.91 -14.06 4.61
N GLU A 300 -14.57 -15.15 3.92
CA GLU A 300 -15.05 -16.50 4.18
C GLU A 300 -14.69 -17.00 5.59
N ALA A 301 -13.56 -16.59 6.17
CA ALA A 301 -13.17 -16.97 7.54
C ALA A 301 -13.80 -16.10 8.64
N VAL A 302 -14.44 -14.98 8.28
CA VAL A 302 -15.15 -14.09 9.23
C VAL A 302 -16.68 -14.21 9.09
N MET A 303 -17.15 -14.95 8.07
CA MET A 303 -18.51 -15.45 8.08
C MET A 303 -18.60 -16.47 9.21
N VAL A 304 -19.40 -16.18 10.23
CA VAL A 304 -19.77 -17.17 11.25
C VAL A 304 -20.36 -18.35 10.47
N GLU A 305 -19.65 -19.49 10.47
CA GLU A 305 -20.23 -20.74 9.99
C GLU A 305 -21.51 -20.94 10.79
N ASP A 306 -22.62 -21.27 10.10
CA ASP A 306 -23.88 -21.61 10.77
C ASP A 306 -23.55 -22.55 11.92
N GLU A 307 -23.99 -22.17 13.13
CA GLU A 307 -23.73 -22.91 14.36
C GLU A 307 -23.95 -24.39 14.04
N ILE A 308 -22.90 -25.21 14.21
CA ILE A 308 -23.08 -26.66 14.11
C ILE A 308 -24.05 -26.99 15.24
N VAL A 309 -25.33 -27.09 14.90
CA VAL A 309 -26.33 -27.64 15.79
C VAL A 309 -25.84 -29.05 16.01
N ALA A 310 -25.21 -29.26 17.17
CA ALA A 310 -24.88 -30.58 17.67
C ALA A 310 -26.20 -31.34 17.77
N THR A 311 -26.56 -32.01 16.70
CA THR A 311 -27.62 -33.00 16.70
C THR A 311 -26.96 -34.23 17.30
N SER A 312 -27.06 -34.35 18.63
CA SER A 312 -26.83 -35.61 19.30
C SER A 312 -27.94 -36.56 18.83
N LEU A 313 -27.65 -37.33 17.78
CA LEU A 313 -28.37 -38.53 17.44
C LEU A 313 -27.47 -39.73 17.74
N ASP A 314 -26.95 -39.78 18.95
CA ASP A 314 -26.36 -40.99 19.52
C ASP A 314 -27.09 -41.27 20.83
N ASP A 315 -28.21 -42.00 20.74
CA ASP A 315 -28.92 -42.63 21.86
C ASP A 315 -28.33 -44.03 22.16
N GLU A 316 -27.05 -44.26 21.84
CA GLU A 316 -26.36 -45.46 22.27
C GLU A 316 -25.65 -45.19 23.60
N ASP A 317 -26.34 -45.54 24.69
CA ASP A 317 -25.77 -45.64 26.03
C ASP A 317 -24.45 -46.41 25.98
N ILE A 318 -23.35 -45.73 26.28
CA ILE A 318 -22.04 -46.36 26.47
C ILE A 318 -22.15 -47.25 27.73
N PRO A 319 -21.99 -48.58 27.63
CA PRO A 319 -21.97 -49.43 28.80
C PRO A 319 -20.72 -49.12 29.64
N ILE A 320 -20.92 -48.67 30.87
CA ILE A 320 -19.86 -48.52 31.86
C ILE A 320 -19.55 -49.91 32.41
N ASP A 321 -18.40 -50.48 32.03
CA ASP A 321 -17.83 -51.66 32.69
C ASP A 321 -17.30 -51.26 34.08
N THR A 322 -18.13 -51.45 35.10
CA THR A 322 -17.68 -51.46 36.49
C THR A 322 -17.03 -52.82 36.76
N GLY A 323 -15.74 -52.90 36.43
CA GLY A 323 -14.99 -54.14 36.31
C GLY A 323 -15.00 -55.10 37.51
N ASN A 324 -14.50 -56.30 37.25
CA ASN A 324 -13.97 -57.20 38.28
C ASN A 324 -12.46 -57.37 38.07
N LEU A 325 -11.71 -56.78 39.04
CA LEU A 325 -10.26 -56.80 39.31
C LEU A 325 -9.40 -55.72 38.62
#